data_AF-A0AAU0RN22-F1
#
_entry.id   AF-A0AAU0RN22-F1
#
_cell.length_a   1.000
_cell.length_b   1.000
_cell.length_c   1.000
_cell.angle_alpha   90.00
_cell.angle_beta   90.00
_cell.angle_gamma   90.00
#
_symmetry.space_group_name_H-M   'P 1'
#
loop_
_entity.id
_entity.type
_entity.pdbx_description
1 polymer ?
#
loop_
_entity_poly.entity_id
_entity_poly.type
_entity_poly.pdbx_seq_one_letter_code
_entity_poly.pdbx_strand_id
1 'polypeptide(L)'
;MQNNYLLVMVLCLLALQPALAQNIGNLDQREVAINFMEYVQDGKPDKAAKLLDQTKVKYDNLLKSNMKGAAESIRDVAEMTIPAVTAMKTDSTVFFRCRYYAPKDKFPDYYQVDIQFEDEKSLKITKLVFYDRATLVKMQIAQKE
;
A
#
# COMPACT_ATOMS: atom_id res chain seq x y z
N MET A 1 -0.26 -51.20 29.87
CA MET A 1 -1.23 -50.13 29.49
C MET A 1 -0.54 -48.78 29.60
N GLN A 2 0.32 -48.46 28.64
CA GLN A 2 1.04 -47.19 28.53
C GLN A 2 1.28 -47.00 27.04
N ASN A 3 0.61 -46.03 26.41
CA ASN A 3 1.07 -45.35 25.17
C ASN A 3 0.03 -44.44 24.51
N ASN A 4 -1.26 -44.54 24.88
CA ASN A 4 -2.28 -43.79 24.14
C ASN A 4 -2.47 -42.34 24.58
N TYR A 5 -2.00 -41.96 25.77
CA TYR A 5 -2.17 -40.59 26.28
C TYR A 5 -1.12 -39.61 25.77
N LEU A 6 0.08 -40.08 25.40
CA LEU A 6 1.14 -39.22 24.88
C LEU A 6 0.83 -38.73 23.45
N LEU A 7 0.19 -39.58 22.63
CA LEU A 7 -0.10 -39.27 21.23
C LEU A 7 -1.19 -38.20 21.09
N VAL A 8 -2.19 -38.20 21.97
CA VAL A 8 -3.29 -37.23 21.96
C VAL A 8 -2.83 -35.84 22.41
N MET A 9 -1.86 -35.76 23.33
CA MET A 9 -1.34 -34.48 23.84
C MET A 9 -0.48 -33.75 22.80
N VAL A 10 0.24 -34.48 21.95
CA VAL A 10 1.05 -33.91 20.85
C VAL A 10 0.16 -33.41 19.69
N LEU A 11 -0.98 -34.06 19.43
CA LEU A 11 -1.95 -33.63 18.42
C LEU A 11 -2.67 -32.32 18.78
N CYS A 12 -2.93 -32.07 20.07
CA CYS A 12 -3.52 -30.80 20.52
C CYS A 12 -2.54 -29.61 20.46
N LEU A 13 -1.22 -29.87 20.58
CA LEU A 13 -0.19 -28.83 20.44
C LEU A 13 0.02 -28.36 18.98
N LEU A 14 -0.30 -29.21 18.00
CA LEU A 14 -0.26 -28.85 16.58
C LEU A 14 -1.49 -28.03 16.13
N ALA A 15 -2.61 -28.12 16.85
CA ALA A 15 -3.82 -27.33 16.58
C ALA A 15 -3.77 -25.92 17.20
N LEU A 16 -2.74 -25.64 18.00
CA LEU A 16 -2.49 -24.36 18.67
C LEU A 16 -1.36 -23.57 18.01
N GLN A 17 -1.10 -23.79 16.73
CA GLN A 17 -0.48 -22.74 15.94
C GLN A 17 -1.57 -21.65 15.80
N PRO A 18 -1.47 -20.50 16.50
CA PRO A 18 -2.30 -19.38 16.13
C PRO A 18 -2.02 -19.20 14.65
N ALA A 19 -3.12 -19.15 13.89
CA ALA A 19 -3.09 -18.83 12.49
C ALA A 19 -1.94 -17.84 12.27
N LEU A 20 -0.93 -18.25 11.50
CA LEU A 20 -0.19 -17.32 10.66
C LEU A 20 -1.24 -16.76 9.69
N ALA A 21 -2.20 -16.02 10.23
CA ALA A 21 -2.99 -15.05 9.52
C ALA A 21 -1.90 -14.16 8.96
N GLN A 22 -1.61 -14.44 7.70
CA GLN A 22 -0.68 -13.74 6.85
C GLN A 22 -1.05 -12.27 6.95
N ASN A 23 -0.44 -11.56 7.89
CA ASN A 23 -0.57 -10.12 7.97
C ASN A 23 0.28 -9.64 6.81
N ILE A 24 -0.32 -9.57 5.62
CA ILE A 24 0.37 -9.13 4.41
C ILE A 24 0.78 -7.69 4.70
N GLY A 25 2.10 -7.44 4.72
CA GLY A 25 2.69 -6.13 4.98
C GLY A 25 2.93 -5.83 6.46
N ASN A 26 4.08 -5.21 6.73
CA ASN A 26 4.46 -4.69 8.04
C ASN A 26 3.59 -3.47 8.42
N LEU A 27 3.08 -3.43 9.67
CA LEU A 27 2.26 -2.33 10.17
C LEU A 27 2.99 -0.98 10.17
N ASP A 28 4.29 -0.97 10.50
CA ASP A 28 5.10 0.25 10.49
C ASP A 28 5.25 0.81 9.07
N GLN A 29 5.41 -0.08 8.08
CA GLN A 29 5.45 0.32 6.67
C GLN A 29 4.11 0.86 6.19
N ARG A 30 3.00 0.30 6.69
CA ARG A 30 1.65 0.83 6.44
C ARG A 30 1.52 2.25 6.97
N GLU A 31 2.00 2.50 8.18
CA GLU A 31 2.00 3.83 8.79
C GLU A 31 2.86 4.81 7.98
N VAL A 32 4.05 4.39 7.53
CA VAL A 32 4.88 5.20 6.63
C VAL A 32 4.16 5.52 5.32
N ALA A 33 3.45 4.55 4.72
CA ALA A 33 2.66 4.76 3.51
C ALA A 33 1.50 5.74 3.73
N ILE A 34 0.82 5.66 4.88
CA ILE A 34 -0.23 6.63 5.29
C ILE A 34 0.38 8.03 5.43
N ASN A 35 1.44 8.18 6.24
CA ASN A 35 2.11 9.45 6.47
C ASN A 35 2.64 10.09 5.17
N PHE A 36 3.15 9.27 4.25
CA PHE A 36 3.55 9.74 2.92
C PHE A 36 2.38 10.36 2.17
N MET A 37 1.24 9.68 2.12
CA MET A 37 0.05 10.19 1.44
C MET A 37 -0.54 11.42 2.11
N GLU A 38 -0.53 11.48 3.44
CA GLU A 38 -0.95 12.69 4.18
C GLU A 38 -0.06 13.90 3.84
N TYR A 39 1.26 13.72 3.81
CA TYR A 39 2.17 14.80 3.40
C TYR A 39 1.96 15.23 1.95
N VAL A 40 1.68 14.30 1.04
CA VAL A 40 1.34 14.62 -0.35
C VAL A 40 0.04 15.43 -0.41
N GLN A 41 -1.03 14.93 0.22
CA GLN A 41 -2.34 15.58 0.26
C GLN A 41 -2.28 16.98 0.87
N ASP A 42 -1.49 17.17 1.91
CA ASP A 42 -1.25 18.46 2.58
C ASP A 42 -0.41 19.45 1.74
N GLY A 43 0.04 19.06 0.54
CA GLY A 43 0.92 19.89 -0.29
C GLY A 43 2.31 20.08 0.32
N LYS A 44 2.80 19.09 1.09
CA LYS A 44 4.10 19.10 1.78
C LYS A 44 5.07 18.08 1.14
N PRO A 45 5.41 18.20 -0.17
CA PRO A 45 6.25 17.21 -0.87
C PRO A 45 7.65 17.08 -0.26
N ASP A 46 8.19 18.16 0.32
CA ASP A 46 9.50 18.13 0.98
C ASP A 46 9.47 17.30 2.29
N LYS A 47 8.31 17.16 2.94
CA LYS A 47 8.15 16.24 4.09
C LYS A 47 7.97 14.80 3.62
N ALA A 48 7.16 14.58 2.57
CA ALA A 48 7.01 13.27 1.94
C ALA A 48 8.36 12.72 1.46
N ALA A 49 9.21 13.57 0.89
CA ALA A 49 10.54 13.21 0.42
C ALA A 49 11.48 12.68 1.53
N LYS A 50 11.25 13.02 2.80
CA LYS A 50 12.04 12.50 3.93
C LYS A 50 11.77 11.02 4.20
N LEU A 51 10.66 10.47 3.72
CA LEU A 51 10.29 9.07 3.86
C LEU A 51 10.89 8.19 2.75
N LEU A 52 11.49 8.81 1.73
CA LEU A 52 12.11 8.11 0.61
C LEU A 52 13.53 7.65 0.93
N ASP A 53 13.91 6.52 0.38
CA ASP A 53 15.31 6.17 0.18
C ASP A 53 15.83 6.94 -1.04
N GLN A 54 16.63 7.99 -0.80
CA GLN A 54 17.15 8.84 -1.87
C GLN A 54 18.21 8.16 -2.75
N THR A 55 18.72 6.99 -2.35
CA THR A 55 19.61 6.17 -3.18
C THR A 55 18.83 5.39 -4.25
N LYS A 56 17.52 5.17 -4.04
CA LYS A 56 16.63 4.41 -4.93
C LYS A 56 15.61 5.30 -5.64
N VAL A 57 15.09 6.31 -4.95
CA VAL A 57 14.09 7.26 -5.48
C VAL A 57 14.70 8.65 -5.52
N LYS A 58 14.97 9.14 -6.72
CA LYS A 58 15.49 10.49 -6.92
C LYS A 58 14.40 11.53 -6.66
N TYR A 59 14.58 12.35 -5.63
CA TYR A 59 13.72 13.50 -5.36
C TYR A 59 14.16 14.70 -6.21
N ASP A 60 13.68 14.74 -7.46
CA ASP A 60 13.92 15.83 -8.39
C ASP A 60 12.65 16.67 -8.64
N ASN A 61 12.77 17.67 -9.52
CA ASN A 61 11.65 18.55 -9.88
C ASN A 61 10.46 17.80 -10.48
N LEU A 62 10.71 16.68 -11.18
CA LEU A 62 9.65 15.86 -11.75
C LEU A 62 8.86 15.17 -10.64
N LEU A 63 9.54 14.47 -9.72
CA LEU A 63 8.85 13.82 -8.60
C LEU A 63 8.13 14.84 -7.71
N LYS A 64 8.73 15.99 -7.44
CA LYS A 64 8.09 17.10 -6.72
C LYS A 64 6.84 17.61 -7.44
N SER A 65 6.88 17.74 -8.76
CA SER A 65 5.72 18.12 -9.58
C SER A 65 4.63 17.04 -9.56
N ASN A 66 5.00 15.76 -9.64
CA ASN A 66 4.05 14.65 -9.56
C ASN A 66 3.33 14.62 -8.21
N MET A 67 4.05 14.85 -7.10
CA MET A 67 3.42 14.96 -5.77
C MET A 67 2.48 16.16 -5.66
N LYS A 68 2.79 17.30 -6.31
CA LYS A 68 1.87 18.44 -6.36
C LYS A 68 0.62 18.13 -7.17
N GLY A 69 0.77 17.55 -8.36
CA GLY A 69 -0.36 17.12 -9.18
C GLY A 69 -1.21 16.04 -8.49
N ALA A 70 -0.58 15.17 -7.69
CA ALA A 70 -1.28 14.23 -6.82
C ALA A 70 -2.15 14.96 -5.79
N ALA A 71 -1.61 15.98 -5.12
CA ALA A 71 -2.34 16.76 -4.13
C ALA A 71 -3.57 17.47 -4.74
N GLU A 72 -3.41 18.02 -5.95
CA GLU A 72 -4.51 18.63 -6.72
C GLU A 72 -5.57 17.58 -7.09
N SER A 73 -5.15 16.47 -7.67
CA SER A 73 -6.05 15.37 -8.05
C SER A 73 -6.83 14.81 -6.87
N ILE A 74 -6.19 14.68 -5.70
CA ILE A 74 -6.82 14.21 -4.47
C ILE A 74 -7.83 15.24 -3.97
N ARG A 75 -7.49 16.54 -3.97
CA ARG A 75 -8.38 17.61 -3.51
C ARG A 75 -9.68 17.63 -4.30
N ASP A 76 -9.62 17.45 -5.61
CA ASP A 76 -10.77 17.48 -6.50
C ASP A 76 -11.77 16.33 -6.23
N VAL A 77 -11.31 15.23 -5.63
CA VAL A 77 -12.11 14.03 -5.41
C VAL A 77 -12.35 13.71 -3.93
N ALA A 78 -11.73 14.46 -3.01
CA ALA A 78 -11.70 14.12 -1.58
C ALA A 78 -13.10 14.05 -0.95
N GLU A 79 -14.04 14.91 -1.36
CA GLU A 79 -15.40 14.92 -0.81
C GLU A 79 -16.27 13.74 -1.29
N MET A 80 -15.90 13.13 -2.41
CA MET A 80 -16.65 12.04 -3.05
C MET A 80 -15.96 10.67 -2.96
N THR A 81 -14.78 10.60 -2.34
CA THR A 81 -13.97 9.37 -2.26
C THR A 81 -13.60 9.03 -0.83
N ILE A 82 -13.22 7.77 -0.62
CA ILE A 82 -12.72 7.24 0.64
C ILE A 82 -11.24 6.93 0.45
N PRO A 83 -10.34 7.42 1.33
CA PRO A 83 -8.95 6.99 1.33
C PRO A 83 -8.84 5.56 1.90
N ALA A 84 -8.03 4.71 1.27
CA ALA A 84 -7.72 3.38 1.78
C ALA A 84 -6.28 2.98 1.47
N VAL A 85 -5.66 2.28 2.43
CA VAL A 85 -4.32 1.69 2.27
C VAL A 85 -4.42 0.17 2.43
N THR A 86 -4.17 -0.55 1.34
CA THR A 86 -4.24 -2.01 1.30
C THR A 86 -2.84 -2.56 1.01
N ALA A 87 -2.38 -3.51 1.82
CA ALA A 87 -1.17 -4.24 1.49
C ALA A 87 -1.48 -5.25 0.38
N MET A 88 -0.66 -5.24 -0.67
CA MET A 88 -0.77 -6.08 -1.84
C MET A 88 0.49 -6.93 -1.94
N LYS A 89 0.35 -8.16 -2.41
CA LYS A 89 1.47 -9.06 -2.66
C LYS A 89 1.44 -9.49 -4.12
N THR A 90 2.58 -9.33 -4.78
CA THR A 90 2.92 -10.01 -6.03
C THR A 90 3.85 -11.17 -5.71
N ASP A 91 4.15 -12.01 -6.69
CA ASP A 91 4.97 -13.22 -6.50
C ASP A 91 6.30 -12.96 -5.79
N SER A 92 6.89 -11.77 -5.98
CA SER A 92 8.21 -11.40 -5.42
C SER A 92 8.18 -10.26 -4.41
N THR A 93 7.06 -9.55 -4.23
CA THR A 93 7.11 -8.24 -3.55
C THR A 93 5.80 -7.88 -2.87
N VAL A 94 5.90 -7.39 -1.64
CA VAL A 94 4.81 -6.72 -0.93
C VAL A 94 4.90 -5.20 -1.15
N PHE A 95 3.78 -4.58 -1.48
CA PHE A 95 3.66 -3.12 -1.63
C PHE A 95 2.35 -2.63 -1.01
N PHE A 96 2.30 -1.36 -0.66
CA PHE A 96 1.11 -0.71 -0.11
C PHE A 96 0.43 0.09 -1.21
N ARG A 97 -0.80 -0.28 -1.51
CA ARG A 97 -1.67 0.41 -2.46
C ARG A 97 -2.53 1.41 -1.73
N CYS A 98 -2.20 2.68 -1.88
CA CYS A 98 -2.96 3.82 -1.39
C CYS A 98 -3.95 4.25 -2.46
N ARG A 99 -5.25 4.35 -2.13
CA ARG A 99 -6.32 4.66 -3.08
C ARG A 99 -7.25 5.72 -2.53
N TYR A 100 -7.79 6.52 -3.43
CA TYR A 100 -8.97 7.35 -3.22
C TYR A 100 -10.05 6.80 -4.14
N TYR A 101 -11.10 6.20 -3.58
CA TYR A 101 -12.09 5.46 -4.36
C TYR A 101 -13.53 5.72 -3.92
N ALA A 102 -14.47 5.62 -4.87
CA ALA A 102 -15.90 5.74 -4.65
C ALA A 102 -16.57 4.38 -4.96
N PRO A 103 -16.95 3.57 -3.95
CA PRO A 103 -17.39 2.18 -4.16
C PRO A 103 -18.61 2.00 -5.07
N LYS A 104 -19.44 3.03 -5.22
CA LYS A 104 -20.69 2.99 -5.99
C LYS A 104 -20.49 3.26 -7.48
N ASP A 105 -19.30 3.69 -7.90
CA ASP A 105 -19.03 4.06 -9.28
C ASP A 105 -18.61 2.85 -10.11
N LYS A 106 -18.97 2.88 -11.40
CA LYS A 106 -18.58 1.83 -12.38
C LYS A 106 -17.06 1.59 -12.42
N PHE A 107 -16.30 2.66 -12.26
CA PHE A 107 -14.86 2.64 -12.08
C PHE A 107 -14.57 3.30 -10.72
N PRO A 108 -14.31 2.54 -9.65
CA PRO A 108 -14.30 3.10 -8.30
C PRO A 108 -13.02 3.89 -7.98
N ASP A 109 -11.86 3.55 -8.57
CA ASP A 109 -10.58 4.15 -8.17
C ASP A 109 -10.32 5.48 -8.89
N TYR A 110 -10.26 6.58 -8.15
CA TYR A 110 -10.02 7.92 -8.68
C TYR A 110 -8.55 8.30 -8.72
N TYR A 111 -7.81 7.83 -7.73
CA TYR A 111 -6.37 8.04 -7.65
C TYR A 111 -5.73 6.87 -6.91
N GLN A 112 -4.52 6.50 -7.31
CA GLN A 112 -3.77 5.43 -6.67
C GLN A 112 -2.27 5.73 -6.62
N VAL A 113 -1.63 5.34 -5.52
CA VAL A 113 -0.18 5.26 -5.42
C VAL A 113 0.20 3.88 -4.89
N ASP A 114 1.04 3.17 -5.63
CA ASP A 114 1.67 1.95 -5.13
C ASP A 114 3.04 2.32 -4.52
N ILE A 115 3.22 1.98 -3.25
CA ILE A 115 4.38 2.31 -2.42
C ILE A 115 5.10 1.03 -2.03
N GLN A 116 6.38 0.92 -2.36
CA GLN A 116 7.18 -0.27 -2.08
C GLN A 116 8.40 0.08 -1.20
N PHE A 117 8.78 -0.89 -0.38
CA PHE A 117 9.96 -0.88 0.49
C PHE A 117 10.95 -1.95 0.01
N GLU A 118 12.22 -1.82 0.39
CA GLU A 118 13.27 -2.79 0.00
C GLU A 118 12.96 -4.21 0.53
N ASP A 119 12.61 -4.28 1.82
CA ASP A 119 12.35 -5.52 2.56
C ASP A 119 11.35 -5.24 3.70
N GLU A 120 10.98 -6.27 4.48
CA GLU A 120 10.00 -6.16 5.58
C GLU A 120 10.45 -5.30 6.78
N LYS A 121 11.74 -4.97 6.89
CA LYS A 121 12.33 -4.20 8.00
C LYS A 121 12.58 -2.75 7.62
N SER A 122 12.66 -2.44 6.32
CA SER A 122 12.91 -1.08 5.85
C SER A 122 11.70 -0.18 6.06
N LEU A 123 11.93 1.01 6.61
CA LEU A 123 10.94 2.08 6.73
C LEU A 123 11.16 3.20 5.70
N LYS A 124 12.03 2.97 4.71
CA LYS A 124 12.29 3.92 3.63
C LYS A 124 11.67 3.41 2.34
N ILE A 125 10.91 4.28 1.69
CA ILE A 125 10.23 3.98 0.43
C ILE A 125 11.26 3.93 -0.70
N THR A 126 11.31 2.81 -1.40
CA THR A 126 12.27 2.57 -2.49
C THR A 126 11.66 2.67 -3.87
N LYS A 127 10.33 2.63 -3.99
CA LYS A 127 9.63 2.84 -5.26
C LYS A 127 8.22 3.40 -5.03
N LEU A 128 7.83 4.29 -5.94
CA LEU A 128 6.52 4.91 -6.01
C LEU A 128 6.00 4.77 -7.44
N VAL A 129 4.73 4.38 -7.58
CA VAL A 129 4.04 4.41 -8.88
C VAL A 129 2.72 5.11 -8.70
N PHE A 130 2.57 6.26 -9.39
CA PHE A 130 1.36 7.07 -9.36
C PHE A 130 0.45 6.68 -10.52
N TYR A 131 -0.85 6.56 -10.26
CA TYR A 131 -1.85 6.30 -11.27
C TYR A 131 -2.97 7.33 -11.14
N ASP A 132 -3.16 8.09 -12.21
CA ASP A 132 -4.28 9.01 -12.35
C ASP A 132 -5.56 8.24 -12.73
N ARG A 133 -6.69 8.97 -12.73
CA ARG A 133 -7.99 8.44 -13.09
C ARG A 133 -8.01 7.79 -14.46
N ALA A 134 -7.42 8.44 -15.46
CA ALA A 134 -7.45 7.97 -16.85
C ALA A 134 -6.72 6.62 -16.99
N THR A 135 -5.58 6.49 -16.31
CA THR A 135 -4.78 5.26 -16.26
C THR A 135 -5.56 4.15 -15.56
N LEU A 136 -6.17 4.44 -14.41
CA LEU A 136 -6.94 3.45 -13.65
C LEU A 136 -8.15 2.93 -14.43
N VAL A 137 -8.88 3.81 -15.12
CA VAL A 137 -10.00 3.42 -15.98
C VAL A 137 -9.51 2.51 -17.12
N LYS A 138 -8.42 2.87 -17.80
CA LYS A 138 -7.83 2.04 -18.87
C LYS A 138 -7.43 0.65 -18.36
N MET A 139 -6.78 0.59 -17.20
CA MET A 139 -6.38 -0.70 -16.59
C MET A 139 -7.58 -1.57 -16.23
N GLN A 140 -8.66 -0.98 -15.70
CA GLN A 140 -9.88 -1.72 -15.37
C GLN A 140 -10.65 -2.20 -16.61
N ILE A 141 -10.56 -1.49 -17.73
CA ILE A 141 -11.14 -1.94 -19.01
C ILE A 141 -10.34 -3.13 -19.54
N ALA A 142 -9.01 -3.02 -19.59
CA ALA A 142 -8.13 -4.08 -20.10
C ALA A 142 -8.20 -5.39 -19.29
N GLN A 143 -8.58 -5.33 -18.02
CA GLN A 143 -8.79 -6.54 -17.19
C GLN A 143 -10.13 -7.25 -17.45
N LYS A 144 -11.06 -6.61 -18.16
CA LYS A 144 -12.40 -7.16 -18.47
C LYS A 144 -12.49 -7.74 -19.88
N GLU A 145 -11.47 -7.51 -20.70
CA GLU A 145 -11.28 -8.11 -22.03
C GLU A 145 -10.47 -9.41 -21.92
#